data_AF-A0A3N4Q7Y3-F1
#
_entry.id   AF-A0A3N4Q7Y3-F1
#
_cell.length_a   1.000
_cell.length_b   1.000
_cell.length_c   1.000
_cell.angle_alpha   90.00
_cell.angle_beta   90.00
_cell.angle_gamma   90.00
#
_symmetry.space_group_name_H-M   'P 1'
#
loop_
_entity.id
_entity.type
_entity.pdbx_description
1 polymer ?
#
loop_
_entity_poly.entity_id
_entity_poly.type
_entity_poly.pdbx_seq_one_letter_code
_entity_poly.pdbx_strand_id
1 'polypeptide(L)'
;MSIPLQAVSQRTPSIMQQKTAALLGKYLISFRSDAGILRYILHIDSVRGVFFYGRMENDLRYHPKRHDFCYIKGVLAERKDYDFVMKPVLTYESKYNLSCAPYEWVLNNKTYFRLDKDVIRGYMLVANSAEMAPFAFSGMRQLPL
;
A
#
# COMPACT_ATOMS: atom_id res chain seq x y z
N MET A 1 -13.57 28.93 39.67
CA MET A 1 -12.37 28.21 39.21
C MET A 1 -12.72 27.52 37.91
N SER A 2 -12.18 27.99 36.80
CA SER A 2 -12.46 27.45 35.47
C SER A 2 -11.28 26.58 35.05
N ILE A 3 -11.50 25.29 34.88
CA ILE A 3 -10.49 24.35 34.38
C ILE A 3 -10.38 24.59 32.87
N PRO A 4 -9.20 24.91 32.31
CA PRO A 4 -9.09 25.04 30.87
C PRO A 4 -9.12 23.63 30.25
N LEU A 5 -10.16 23.38 29.44
CA LEU A 5 -10.23 22.23 28.54
C LEU A 5 -9.04 22.30 27.59
N GLN A 6 -8.10 21.38 27.77
CA GLN A 6 -6.90 21.27 26.95
C GLN A 6 -7.27 21.13 25.47
N ALA A 7 -6.68 21.99 24.65
CA ALA A 7 -6.72 21.95 23.19
C ALA A 7 -5.97 20.72 22.67
N VAL A 8 -6.60 19.54 22.70
CA VAL A 8 -6.05 18.29 22.11
C VAL A 8 -6.48 18.13 20.64
N SER A 9 -7.39 18.96 20.13
CA SER A 9 -8.08 18.68 18.86
C SER A 9 -7.38 19.16 17.57
N GLN A 10 -6.25 19.88 17.62
CA GLN A 10 -5.64 20.48 16.41
C GLN A 10 -4.30 19.87 15.97
N ARG A 11 -3.61 19.07 16.81
CA ARG A 11 -2.32 18.45 16.45
C ARG A 11 -2.46 17.10 15.74
N THR A 12 -3.52 16.36 16.02
CA THR A 12 -3.77 15.03 15.45
C THR A 12 -3.94 15.05 13.93
N PRO A 13 -4.70 16.00 13.32
CA PRO A 13 -4.87 16.05 11.87
C PRO A 13 -3.57 16.34 11.12
N SER A 14 -2.71 17.23 11.65
CA SER A 14 -1.45 17.60 11.01
C SER A 14 -0.42 16.49 11.05
N ILE A 15 -0.32 15.75 12.17
CA ILE A 15 0.57 14.59 12.30
C ILE A 15 0.13 13.45 11.36
N MET A 16 -1.18 13.18 11.26
CA MET A 16 -1.74 12.16 10.36
C MET A 16 -1.48 12.50 8.89
N GLN A 17 -1.64 13.77 8.51
CA GLN A 17 -1.31 14.26 7.17
C GLN A 17 0.19 14.13 6.87
N GLN A 18 1.06 14.45 7.83
CA GLN A 18 2.51 14.30 7.66
C GLN A 18 2.93 12.85 7.42
N LYS A 19 2.41 11.89 8.20
CA LYS A 19 2.68 10.46 8.00
C LYS A 19 2.22 9.96 6.64
N THR A 20 1.03 10.40 6.19
CA THR A 20 0.49 9.99 4.90
C THR A 20 1.25 10.66 3.74
N ALA A 21 1.62 11.93 3.87
CA ALA A 21 2.45 12.65 2.89
C ALA A 21 3.85 12.02 2.74
N ALA A 22 4.41 11.53 3.84
CA ALA A 22 5.68 10.81 3.83
C ALA A 22 5.63 9.53 2.98
N LEU A 23 4.47 9.00 2.58
CA LEU A 23 4.37 7.86 1.68
C LEU A 23 4.55 8.21 0.20
N LEU A 24 4.41 9.48 -0.21
CA LEU A 24 4.48 9.86 -1.62
C LEU A 24 5.78 9.37 -2.26
N GLY A 25 5.67 8.90 -3.50
CA GLY A 25 6.82 8.47 -4.30
C GLY A 25 6.65 7.11 -4.96
N LYS A 26 7.74 6.65 -5.55
CA LYS A 26 7.83 5.41 -6.31
C LYS A 26 8.62 4.37 -5.50
N TYR A 27 8.11 3.15 -5.43
CA TYR A 27 8.71 2.06 -4.67
C TYR A 27 8.89 0.83 -5.55
N LEU A 28 10.02 0.15 -5.41
CA LEU A 28 10.19 -1.21 -5.90
C LEU A 28 9.70 -2.16 -4.81
N ILE A 29 8.63 -2.87 -5.08
CA ILE A 29 7.95 -3.71 -4.09
C ILE A 29 7.99 -5.19 -4.48
N SER A 30 7.88 -6.05 -3.48
CA SER A 30 7.82 -7.49 -3.65
C SER A 30 6.82 -8.14 -2.70
N PHE A 31 6.19 -9.20 -3.20
CA PHE A 31 5.36 -10.12 -2.43
C PHE A 31 6.04 -11.48 -2.43
N ARG A 32 6.35 -12.03 -1.26
CA ARG A 32 7.01 -13.33 -1.12
C ARG A 32 6.07 -14.31 -0.42
N SER A 33 5.96 -15.51 -0.99
CA SER A 33 5.35 -16.69 -0.37
C SER A 33 6.21 -17.92 -0.69
N ASP A 34 5.80 -19.08 -0.18
CA ASP A 34 6.47 -20.35 -0.47
C ASP A 34 6.38 -20.73 -1.96
N ALA A 35 5.39 -20.22 -2.68
CA ALA A 35 5.21 -20.44 -4.12
C ALA A 35 6.12 -19.55 -4.99
N GLY A 36 6.71 -18.49 -4.43
CA GLY A 36 7.62 -17.62 -5.18
C GLY A 36 7.61 -16.15 -4.75
N ILE A 37 8.23 -15.33 -5.60
CA ILE A 37 8.37 -13.88 -5.39
C ILE A 37 7.78 -13.13 -6.58
N LEU A 38 6.82 -12.26 -6.29
CA LEU A 38 6.24 -11.31 -7.24
C LEU A 38 6.92 -9.95 -7.06
N ARG A 39 7.15 -9.23 -8.16
CA ARG A 39 7.83 -7.92 -8.15
C ARG A 39 7.04 -6.89 -8.95
N TYR A 40 6.82 -5.74 -8.34
CA TYR A 40 6.05 -4.65 -8.91
C TYR A 40 6.70 -3.31 -8.62
N ILE A 41 6.25 -2.30 -9.35
CA ILE A 41 6.53 -0.90 -9.09
C ILE A 41 5.25 -0.28 -8.53
N LEU A 42 5.32 0.24 -7.30
CA LEU A 42 4.24 0.95 -6.64
C LEU A 42 4.48 2.45 -6.74
N HIS A 43 3.52 3.14 -7.34
CA HIS A 43 3.47 4.60 -7.42
C HIS A 43 2.42 5.08 -6.42
N ILE A 44 2.81 5.96 -5.50
CA ILE A 44 1.91 6.67 -4.59
C ILE A 44 1.95 8.14 -4.99
N ASP A 45 0.97 8.54 -5.79
CA ASP A 45 0.97 9.81 -6.53
C ASP A 45 0.16 10.91 -5.83
N SER A 46 -0.77 10.54 -4.95
CA SER A 46 -1.65 11.51 -4.29
C SER A 46 -2.00 11.10 -2.86
N VAL A 47 -2.08 12.10 -1.99
CA VAL A 47 -2.51 11.98 -0.59
C VAL A 47 -3.62 13.00 -0.34
N ARG A 48 -4.69 12.58 0.34
CA ARG A 48 -5.83 13.42 0.73
C ARG A 48 -6.24 13.09 2.16
N GLY A 49 -5.77 13.89 3.12
CA GLY A 49 -5.98 13.62 4.54
C GLY A 49 -5.28 12.32 4.96
N VAL A 50 -6.09 11.33 5.36
CA VAL A 50 -5.62 9.98 5.75
C VAL A 50 -5.55 8.99 4.59
N PHE A 51 -6.06 9.37 3.42
CA PHE A 51 -6.11 8.49 2.26
C PHE A 51 -4.92 8.75 1.34
N PHE A 52 -4.47 7.71 0.67
CA PHE A 52 -3.49 7.79 -0.41
C PHE A 52 -3.94 6.98 -1.61
N TYR A 53 -3.46 7.38 -2.78
CA TYR A 53 -3.86 6.87 -4.07
C TYR A 53 -2.65 6.77 -4.99
N GLY A 54 -2.73 5.87 -5.96
CA GLY A 54 -1.73 5.75 -7.01
C GLY A 54 -1.98 4.50 -7.83
N ARG A 55 -0.90 3.87 -8.30
CA ARG A 55 -0.99 2.67 -9.13
C ARG A 55 0.13 1.69 -8.83
N MET A 56 -0.12 0.42 -9.09
CA MET A 56 0.88 -0.63 -9.09
C MET A 56 0.97 -1.22 -10.49
N GLU A 57 2.19 -1.39 -10.99
CA GLU A 57 2.47 -1.95 -12.32
C GLU A 57 3.56 -3.04 -12.22
N ASN A 58 3.60 -3.94 -13.19
CA ASN A 58 4.62 -4.98 -13.23
C ASN A 58 6.03 -4.40 -13.39
N ASP A 59 7.01 -5.01 -12.72
CA ASP A 59 8.41 -4.70 -12.98
C ASP A 59 8.88 -5.42 -14.24
N LEU A 60 8.93 -4.68 -15.35
CA LEU A 60 9.31 -5.21 -16.68
C LEU A 60 10.72 -5.82 -16.71
N ARG A 61 11.59 -5.50 -15.75
CA ARG A 61 12.92 -6.13 -15.63
C ARG A 61 12.82 -7.62 -15.29
N TYR A 62 11.72 -8.03 -14.66
CA TYR A 62 11.45 -9.42 -14.27
C TYR A 62 10.35 -10.05 -15.13
N HIS A 63 9.40 -9.24 -15.63
CA HIS A 63 8.29 -9.69 -16.46
C HIS A 63 8.15 -8.84 -17.72
N PRO A 64 9.07 -8.96 -18.70
CA PRO A 64 9.16 -8.03 -19.83
C PRO A 64 7.96 -8.06 -20.79
N LYS A 65 7.12 -9.10 -20.72
CA LYS A 65 5.92 -9.27 -21.56
C LYS A 65 4.62 -8.84 -20.85
N ARG A 66 4.69 -8.39 -19.60
CA ARG A 66 3.54 -8.08 -18.74
C ARG A 66 3.43 -6.58 -18.52
N HIS A 67 2.54 -5.93 -19.26
CA HIS A 67 2.32 -4.48 -19.21
C HIS A 67 1.12 -4.07 -18.35
N ASP A 68 0.72 -4.97 -17.46
CA ASP A 68 -0.47 -4.82 -16.67
C ASP A 68 -0.24 -3.95 -15.42
N PHE A 69 -1.28 -3.18 -15.07
CA PHE A 69 -1.29 -2.26 -13.93
C PHE A 69 -2.68 -2.17 -13.29
N CYS A 70 -2.74 -1.73 -12.02
CA CYS A 70 -3.97 -1.43 -11.30
C CYS A 70 -3.84 -0.15 -10.52
N TYR A 71 -4.95 0.54 -10.32
CA TYR A 71 -5.03 1.63 -9.36
C TYR A 71 -5.15 1.09 -7.95
N ILE A 72 -4.56 1.81 -7.00
CA ILE A 72 -4.62 1.47 -5.57
C ILE A 72 -5.24 2.62 -4.78
N LYS A 73 -5.88 2.23 -3.68
CA LYS A 73 -6.34 3.15 -2.64
C LYS A 73 -5.92 2.59 -1.30
N GLY A 74 -5.35 3.43 -0.46
CA GLY A 74 -5.05 3.08 0.91
C GLY A 74 -5.41 4.16 1.91
N VAL A 75 -5.25 3.82 3.17
CA VAL A 75 -5.62 4.63 4.32
C VAL A 75 -4.62 4.44 5.46
N LEU A 76 -4.34 5.51 6.19
CA LEU A 76 -3.64 5.48 7.46
C LEU A 76 -4.56 4.86 8.53
N ALA A 77 -4.08 3.81 9.20
CA ALA A 77 -4.84 3.02 10.16
C ALA A 77 -4.25 3.02 11.60
N GLU A 78 -2.97 3.42 11.76
CA GLU A 78 -2.25 3.54 13.05
C GLU A 78 -2.52 2.42 14.06
N ARG A 79 -2.16 1.18 13.70
CA ARG A 79 -2.24 0.02 14.60
C ARG A 79 -0.87 -0.36 15.14
N LYS A 80 -0.87 -1.13 16.24
CA LYS A 80 0.35 -1.62 16.90
C LYS A 80 1.26 -2.45 15.98
N ASP A 81 0.74 -2.99 14.88
CA ASP A 81 1.50 -3.85 13.95
C ASP A 81 1.61 -3.30 12.52
N TYR A 82 0.83 -2.27 12.16
CA TYR A 82 0.87 -1.64 10.84
C TYR A 82 0.38 -0.19 10.88
N ASP A 83 0.90 0.66 10.00
CA ASP A 83 0.52 2.07 9.92
C ASP A 83 -0.51 2.32 8.81
N PHE A 84 -0.44 1.53 7.74
CA PHE A 84 -1.21 1.73 6.51
C PHE A 84 -1.89 0.44 6.06
N VAL A 85 -3.03 0.60 5.39
CA VAL A 85 -3.73 -0.47 4.68
C VAL A 85 -3.96 -0.01 3.25
N MET A 86 -3.58 -0.82 2.25
CA MET A 86 -3.90 -0.56 0.85
C MET A 86 -4.62 -1.74 0.20
N LYS A 87 -5.41 -1.42 -0.82
CA LYS A 87 -6.14 -2.38 -1.63
C LYS A 87 -6.23 -1.90 -3.09
N PRO A 88 -6.51 -2.77 -4.06
CA PRO A 88 -6.76 -2.35 -5.43
C PRO A 88 -8.10 -1.60 -5.50
N VAL A 89 -8.19 -0.59 -6.36
CA VAL A 89 -9.44 0.12 -6.65
C VAL A 89 -10.22 -0.71 -7.66
N LEU A 90 -11.44 -1.10 -7.28
CA LEU A 90 -12.37 -1.87 -8.10
C LEU A 90 -13.55 -0.97 -8.47
N THR A 91 -13.58 -0.52 -9.70
CA THR A 91 -14.53 0.39 -10.34
C THR A 91 -14.97 -0.27 -11.63
N TYR A 92 -16.27 -0.33 -11.86
CA TYR A 92 -16.89 -1.04 -12.98
C TYR A 92 -16.41 -0.56 -14.37
N GLU A 93 -15.89 0.67 -14.47
CA GLU A 93 -15.54 1.32 -15.74
C GLU A 93 -14.06 1.22 -16.13
N SER A 94 -13.20 0.72 -15.23
CA SER A 94 -11.76 0.62 -15.49
C SER A 94 -11.45 -0.75 -16.09
N LYS A 95 -10.95 -0.81 -17.34
CA LYS A 95 -10.46 -2.06 -17.93
C LYS A 95 -9.24 -2.56 -17.12
N TYR A 96 -9.49 -3.46 -16.17
CA TYR A 96 -8.45 -4.16 -15.43
C TYR A 96 -7.77 -5.17 -16.34
N ASN A 97 -6.58 -4.84 -16.84
CA ASN A 97 -5.74 -5.81 -17.53
C ASN A 97 -4.65 -6.41 -16.65
N LEU A 98 -4.70 -6.23 -15.32
CA LEU A 98 -3.98 -7.13 -14.39
C LEU A 98 -4.73 -8.45 -14.34
N SER A 99 -4.43 -9.33 -15.29
CA SER A 99 -4.53 -10.78 -15.08
C SER A 99 -3.49 -11.16 -14.03
N CYS A 100 -3.72 -10.75 -12.80
CA CYS A 100 -3.09 -11.35 -11.65
C CYS A 100 -3.53 -12.81 -11.65
N ALA A 101 -2.62 -13.75 -11.91
CA ALA A 101 -2.90 -15.17 -11.73
C ALA A 101 -3.48 -15.40 -10.31
N PRO A 102 -4.20 -16.50 -10.00
CA PRO A 102 -4.96 -16.67 -8.74
C PRO A 102 -4.19 -16.49 -7.41
N TYR A 103 -2.86 -16.36 -7.45
CA TYR A 103 -1.97 -16.09 -6.31
C TYR A 103 -1.33 -14.69 -6.32
N GLU A 104 -1.50 -13.95 -7.41
CA GLU A 104 -1.13 -12.56 -7.56
C GLU A 104 -2.38 -11.73 -7.24
N TRP A 105 -2.21 -10.66 -6.48
CA TRP A 105 -3.21 -9.67 -6.08
C TRP A 105 -4.64 -9.79 -6.67
N VAL A 106 -5.51 -10.57 -6.01
CA VAL A 106 -6.93 -10.72 -6.38
C VAL A 106 -7.77 -9.59 -5.75
N LEU A 107 -8.95 -9.35 -6.33
CA LEU A 107 -9.96 -8.31 -6.01
C LEU A 107 -10.26 -8.06 -4.51
N ASN A 108 -9.85 -8.90 -3.56
CA ASN A 108 -10.10 -8.67 -2.13
C ASN A 108 -8.85 -8.62 -1.25
N ASN A 109 -7.66 -8.58 -1.85
CA ASN A 109 -6.43 -8.62 -1.08
C ASN A 109 -6.15 -7.25 -0.43
N LYS A 110 -5.85 -7.30 0.87
CA LYS A 110 -5.45 -6.13 1.65
C LYS A 110 -3.99 -6.27 2.02
N THR A 111 -3.22 -5.21 1.76
CA THR A 111 -1.82 -5.13 2.17
C THR A 111 -1.71 -4.21 3.37
N TYR A 112 -1.21 -4.75 4.46
CA TYR A 112 -0.97 -4.07 5.73
C TYR A 112 0.51 -3.79 5.83
N PHE A 113 0.90 -2.56 6.08
CA PHE A 113 2.31 -2.20 6.08
C PHE A 113 2.65 -0.99 6.92
N ARG A 114 3.95 -0.82 7.16
CA ARG A 114 4.56 0.30 7.85
C ARG A 114 5.54 1.00 6.94
N LEU A 115 5.76 2.28 7.21
CA LEU A 115 6.83 3.05 6.59
C LEU A 115 7.92 3.30 7.64
N ASP A 116 9.12 2.79 7.36
CA ASP A 116 10.33 3.13 8.10
C ASP A 116 11.31 3.81 7.14
N LYS A 117 11.38 5.15 7.23
CA LYS A 117 12.13 6.02 6.31
C LYS A 117 11.72 5.82 4.86
N ASP A 118 12.55 5.11 4.08
CA ASP A 118 12.38 4.83 2.67
C ASP A 118 11.97 3.38 2.40
N VAL A 119 11.71 2.59 3.45
CA VAL A 119 11.37 1.18 3.34
C VAL A 119 9.95 0.95 3.83
N ILE A 120 9.15 0.27 3.01
CA ILE A 120 7.84 -0.22 3.40
C ILE A 120 7.90 -1.71 3.68
N ARG A 121 7.27 -2.17 4.77
CA ARG A 121 7.26 -3.59 5.16
C ARG A 121 5.93 -3.99 5.78
N GLY A 122 5.52 -5.22 5.55
CA GLY A 122 4.35 -5.80 6.19
C GLY A 122 3.93 -7.07 5.49
N TYR A 123 2.63 -7.22 5.26
CA TYR A 123 2.07 -8.44 4.69
C TYR A 123 0.80 -8.18 3.88
N MET A 124 0.50 -9.08 2.94
CA MET A 124 -0.76 -9.12 2.21
C MET A 124 -1.58 -10.33 2.65
N LEU A 125 -2.85 -10.08 2.99
CA LEU A 125 -3.83 -11.13 3.24
C LEU A 125 -4.64 -11.39 1.97
N VAL A 126 -4.69 -12.66 1.57
CA VAL A 126 -5.42 -13.13 0.39
C VAL A 126 -6.81 -13.63 0.82
N ALA A 127 -7.86 -13.17 0.13
CA ALA A 127 -9.25 -13.62 0.29
C ALA A 127 -9.89 -13.51 1.70
N ASN A 128 -9.48 -12.55 2.54
CA ASN A 128 -10.00 -12.36 3.92
C ASN A 128 -10.01 -13.63 4.80
N SER A 129 -9.34 -14.72 4.41
CA SER A 129 -9.26 -15.94 5.22
C SER A 129 -8.02 -15.84 6.11
N ALA A 130 -8.23 -15.93 7.42
CA ALA A 130 -7.14 -15.94 8.40
C ALA A 130 -6.29 -17.22 8.34
N GLU A 131 -6.77 -18.24 7.62
CA GLU A 131 -6.12 -19.55 7.52
C GLU A 131 -5.05 -19.62 6.42
N MET A 132 -5.07 -18.68 5.47
CA MET A 132 -4.04 -18.62 4.42
C MET A 132 -2.80 -17.88 4.92
N ALA A 133 -1.63 -18.48 4.67
CA ALA A 133 -0.35 -17.88 5.00
C ALA A 133 -0.23 -16.49 4.33
N PRO A 134 0.05 -15.43 5.10
CA PRO A 134 0.21 -14.10 4.55
C PRO A 134 1.44 -14.03 3.62
N PHE A 135 1.33 -13.25 2.54
CA PHE A 135 2.48 -12.96 1.70
C PHE A 135 3.30 -11.88 2.38
N ALA A 136 4.60 -12.10 2.56
CA ALA A 136 5.49 -11.07 3.07
C ALA A 136 5.59 -9.93 2.03
N PHE A 137 5.27 -8.71 2.46
CA PHE A 137 5.32 -7.51 1.63
C PHE A 137 6.51 -6.66 2.04
N SER A 138 7.30 -6.22 1.07
CA SER A 138 8.35 -5.24 1.31
C SER A 138 8.64 -4.41 0.08
N GLY A 139 9.16 -3.21 0.28
CA GLY A 139 9.67 -2.40 -0.81
C GLY A 139 10.55 -1.26 -0.36
N MET A 140 11.29 -0.71 -1.31
CA MET A 140 12.20 0.40 -1.10
C MET A 140 11.85 1.54 -2.04
N ARG A 141 11.81 2.77 -1.52
CA ARG A 141 11.61 3.97 -2.30
C ARG A 141 12.75 4.13 -3.29
N GLN A 142 12.40 4.41 -4.54
CA GLN A 142 13.36 4.88 -5.52
C GLN A 142 13.63 6.36 -5.24
N LEU A 143 14.87 6.66 -4.85
CA LEU A 143 15.33 8.05 -4.83
C LEU A 143 15.38 8.57 -6.28
N PRO A 144 15.11 9.87 -6.51
CA PRO A 144 15.43 10.49 -7.79
C PRO A 144 16.90 10.23 -8.11
N LEU A 145 17.17 9.85 -9.36
CA LEU A 145 18.54 9.77 -9.89
C LEU A 145 19.18 11.16 -9.93
#